data_AF-A0A934P162-F1
#
_entry.id   AF-A0A934P162-F1
#
_cell.length_a   1.000
_cell.length_b   1.000
_cell.length_c   1.000
_cell.angle_alpha   90.00
_cell.angle_beta   90.00
_cell.angle_gamma   90.00
#
_symmetry.space_group_name_H-M   'P 1'
#
loop_
_entity.id
_entity.type
_entity.pdbx_description
1 polymer ?
#
loop_
_entity_poly.entity_id
_entity_poly.type
_entity_poly.pdbx_seq_one_letter_code
_entity_poly.pdbx_strand_id
1 'polypeptide(L)'
;MVELSGVIVGDGVIYGMADSGADDKLAVLNADCTLNRWIPNPVDPFDVEDLQFFDGQLWLSDTGDNRRVRPTIALTRIDPASGAGELHRLTYPDGPHDAEALLIDSSGIPIVVTKEALGVGGVYRPVEGRTVADLPSPGPTMLEKVGLVDLPGPITGGAVSADGKVAALRTYSDAFLYWAPEGDIAAALTSGRGFRIALPRQPQGEAIAFDRDGGLVIGSESTGALQPLQVLRNADDLVRPADHTEPAASSSGDRNGLVIGGIAAAVVVAAIVAWRGFR
;
A
#
# COMPACT_ATOMS: atom_id res chain seq x y z
N MET A 1 -4.99 -10.02 17.08
CA MET A 1 -5.98 -10.57 16.13
C MET A 1 -5.32 -11.73 15.43
N VAL A 2 -6.05 -12.80 15.16
CA VAL A 2 -5.52 -13.96 14.44
C VAL A 2 -5.50 -13.73 12.93
N GLU A 3 -6.44 -12.92 12.44
CA GLU A 3 -6.58 -12.46 11.05
C GLU A 3 -6.35 -10.95 11.03
N LEU A 4 -5.47 -10.46 10.16
CA LEU A 4 -5.09 -9.05 10.07
C LEU A 4 -4.93 -8.74 8.60
N SER A 5 -6.03 -8.28 8.03
CA SER A 5 -6.16 -7.92 6.62
C SER A 5 -5.77 -6.44 6.40
N GLY A 6 -6.18 -5.52 7.30
CA GLY A 6 -5.84 -4.09 7.22
C GLY A 6 -5.02 -3.56 8.40
N VAL A 7 -4.08 -2.64 8.13
CA VAL A 7 -3.33 -1.87 9.15
C VAL A 7 -3.11 -0.46 8.65
N ILE A 8 -3.14 0.54 9.54
CA ILE A 8 -2.78 1.92 9.21
C ILE A 8 -2.15 2.63 10.40
N VAL A 9 -1.26 3.59 10.12
CA VAL A 9 -0.73 4.52 11.12
C VAL A 9 -1.27 5.91 10.84
N GLY A 10 -2.22 6.37 11.66
CA GLY A 10 -2.86 7.68 11.54
C GLY A 10 -2.63 8.52 12.79
N ASP A 11 -2.12 9.75 12.64
CA ASP A 11 -1.79 10.66 13.77
C ASP A 11 -0.95 10.01 14.88
N GLY A 12 -0.05 9.10 14.50
CA GLY A 12 0.82 8.36 15.42
C GLY A 12 0.15 7.22 16.19
N VAL A 13 -1.11 6.91 15.87
CA VAL A 13 -1.85 5.76 16.40
C VAL A 13 -1.88 4.65 15.36
N ILE A 14 -1.66 3.41 15.81
CA ILE A 14 -1.74 2.23 14.95
C ILE A 14 -3.14 1.65 15.08
N TYR A 15 -3.80 1.48 13.94
CA TYR A 15 -5.08 0.80 13.84
C TYR A 15 -4.90 -0.49 13.03
N GLY A 16 -5.61 -1.53 13.41
CA GLY A 16 -5.66 -2.77 12.67
C GLY A 16 -7.07 -3.31 12.60
N MET A 17 -7.35 -4.09 11.57
CA MET A 17 -8.63 -4.75 11.39
C MET A 17 -8.43 -6.16 10.85
N ALA A 18 -9.31 -7.06 11.28
CA ALA A 18 -9.46 -8.39 10.70
C ALA A 18 -10.51 -8.33 9.58
N ASP A 19 -10.46 -9.27 8.65
CA ASP A 19 -11.48 -9.51 7.63
C ASP A 19 -12.53 -10.53 8.14
N SER A 20 -13.41 -10.97 7.23
CA SER A 20 -14.21 -12.19 7.28
C SER A 20 -14.61 -12.70 8.69
N GLY A 21 -15.59 -12.03 9.31
CA GLY A 21 -16.22 -12.47 10.56
C GLY A 21 -15.63 -11.90 11.85
N ALA A 22 -14.60 -11.06 11.73
CA ALA A 22 -14.07 -10.22 12.81
C ALA A 22 -13.92 -8.73 12.42
N ASP A 23 -14.54 -8.34 11.31
CA ASP A 23 -14.60 -6.99 10.72
C ASP A 23 -15.70 -6.08 11.33
N ASP A 24 -16.31 -6.53 12.43
CA ASP A 24 -17.28 -5.78 13.25
C ASP A 24 -16.63 -4.68 14.12
N LYS A 25 -15.29 -4.59 14.12
CA LYS A 25 -14.52 -3.63 14.93
C LYS A 25 -13.07 -3.47 14.45
N LEU A 26 -12.48 -2.34 14.85
CA LEU A 26 -11.06 -2.02 14.65
C LEU A 26 -10.30 -2.05 15.96
N ALA A 27 -9.12 -2.65 15.96
CA ALA A 27 -8.17 -2.58 17.06
C ALA A 27 -7.44 -1.25 17.02
N VAL A 28 -7.40 -0.55 18.16
CA VAL A 28 -6.48 0.54 18.42
C VAL A 28 -5.31 -0.05 19.19
N LEU A 29 -4.09 0.13 18.71
CA LEU A 29 -2.88 -0.43 19.32
C LEU A 29 -2.03 0.67 19.97
N ASN A 30 -1.34 0.30 21.05
CA ASN A 30 -0.29 1.12 21.64
C ASN A 30 0.98 1.07 20.77
N ALA A 31 1.96 1.93 21.06
CA ALA A 31 3.25 1.96 20.34
C ALA A 31 4.04 0.64 20.42
N ASP A 32 3.78 -0.18 21.45
CA ASP A 32 4.35 -1.53 21.60
C ASP A 32 3.52 -2.62 20.89
N CYS A 33 2.57 -2.22 20.04
CA CYS A 33 1.63 -3.07 19.29
C CYS A 33 0.68 -3.90 20.18
N THR A 34 0.58 -3.60 21.48
CA THR A 34 -0.45 -4.19 22.35
C THR A 34 -1.81 -3.56 22.12
N LEU A 35 -2.87 -4.35 22.27
CA LEU A 35 -4.25 -3.86 22.15
C LEU A 35 -4.54 -2.82 23.24
N ASN A 36 -4.99 -1.64 22.82
CA ASN A 36 -5.46 -0.57 23.70
C ASN A 36 -6.99 -0.66 23.89
N ARG A 37 -7.74 -0.54 22.79
CA ARG A 37 -9.21 -0.60 22.78
C ARG A 37 -9.74 -1.05 21.42
N TRP A 38 -11.05 -1.28 21.37
CA TRP A 38 -11.78 -1.53 20.14
C TRP A 38 -12.64 -0.33 19.75
N ILE A 39 -12.75 -0.06 18.46
CA ILE A 39 -13.74 0.85 17.87
C ILE A 39 -14.73 -0.03 17.08
N PRO A 40 -16.02 -0.08 17.44
CA PRO A 40 -17.00 -0.83 16.65
C PRO A 40 -17.09 -0.28 15.23
N ASN A 41 -17.30 -1.17 14.25
CA ASN A 41 -17.70 -0.77 12.92
C ASN A 41 -19.13 -0.19 13.01
N PRO A 42 -19.38 1.06 12.57
CA PRO A 42 -20.69 1.70 12.69
C PRO A 42 -21.73 1.12 11.72
N VAL A 43 -21.30 0.24 10.82
CA VAL A 43 -22.14 -0.51 9.89
C VAL A 43 -21.89 -2.01 10.03
N ASP A 44 -22.80 -2.80 9.48
CA ASP A 44 -22.63 -4.25 9.29
C ASP A 44 -22.00 -4.46 7.89
N PRO A 45 -20.66 -4.67 7.79
CA PRO A 45 -19.99 -4.85 6.50
C PRO A 45 -20.25 -6.23 5.91
N PHE A 46 -19.95 -6.39 4.62
CA PHE A 46 -19.95 -7.72 4.00
C PHE A 46 -18.59 -8.41 4.06
N ASP A 47 -17.53 -7.70 3.68
CA ASP A 47 -16.17 -8.25 3.58
C ASP A 47 -15.16 -7.09 3.50
N VAL A 48 -14.66 -6.65 4.66
CA VAL A 48 -13.68 -5.57 4.73
C VAL A 48 -12.27 -6.11 4.47
N GLU A 49 -11.54 -5.49 3.53
CA GLU A 49 -10.23 -5.97 3.06
C GLU A 49 -9.06 -5.01 3.31
N ASP A 50 -9.34 -3.73 3.58
CA ASP A 50 -8.26 -2.75 3.78
C ASP A 50 -8.71 -1.57 4.64
N LEU A 51 -7.73 -0.82 5.17
CA LEU A 51 -7.92 0.29 6.08
C LEU A 51 -6.99 1.45 5.75
N GLN A 52 -7.55 2.63 5.52
CA GLN A 52 -6.80 3.86 5.26
C GLN A 52 -7.12 4.96 6.30
N PHE A 53 -6.25 5.96 6.38
CA PHE A 53 -6.41 7.14 7.23
C PHE A 53 -6.21 8.40 6.41
N PHE A 54 -7.21 9.28 6.40
CA PHE A 54 -7.17 10.52 5.66
C PHE A 54 -7.99 11.59 6.38
N ASP A 55 -7.42 12.79 6.50
CA ASP A 55 -8.04 13.97 7.13
C ASP A 55 -8.65 13.67 8.52
N GLY A 56 -7.89 12.96 9.37
CA GLY A 56 -8.31 12.63 10.73
C GLY A 56 -9.36 11.51 10.82
N GLN A 57 -9.71 10.86 9.71
CA GLN A 57 -10.74 9.84 9.63
C GLN A 57 -10.17 8.50 9.16
N LEU A 58 -10.72 7.41 9.69
CA LEU A 58 -10.47 6.06 9.20
C LEU A 58 -11.42 5.74 8.04
N TRP A 59 -10.94 4.96 7.07
CA TRP A 59 -11.68 4.54 5.89
C TRP A 59 -11.51 3.04 5.69
N LEU A 60 -12.58 2.28 5.94
CA LEU A 60 -12.59 0.83 5.75
C LEU A 60 -13.06 0.50 4.33
N SER A 61 -12.40 -0.47 3.72
CA SER A 61 -12.69 -0.94 2.36
C SER A 61 -13.53 -2.22 2.40
N ASP A 62 -14.86 -2.09 2.42
CA ASP A 62 -15.78 -3.23 2.27
C ASP A 62 -15.90 -3.58 0.77
N THR A 63 -14.86 -4.27 0.28
CA THR A 63 -14.57 -4.48 -1.14
C THR A 63 -14.37 -5.93 -1.55
N GLY A 64 -14.30 -6.86 -0.58
CA GLY A 64 -14.17 -8.29 -0.85
C GLY A 64 -15.38 -8.84 -1.61
N ASP A 65 -15.14 -9.55 -2.71
CA ASP A 65 -16.18 -10.16 -3.53
C ASP A 65 -15.61 -11.29 -4.39
N ASN A 66 -15.03 -12.32 -3.78
CA ASN A 66 -14.40 -13.41 -4.56
C ASN A 66 -15.39 -14.09 -5.53
N ARG A 67 -16.71 -14.01 -5.26
CA ARG A 67 -17.77 -14.54 -6.13
C ARG A 67 -18.21 -13.58 -7.23
N ARG A 68 -17.79 -12.31 -7.19
CA ARG A 68 -18.11 -11.24 -8.15
C ARG A 68 -19.62 -11.09 -8.35
N VAL A 69 -20.37 -10.99 -7.26
CA VAL A 69 -21.83 -10.89 -7.26
C VAL A 69 -22.37 -9.60 -6.65
N ARG A 70 -21.51 -8.79 -6.00
CA ARG A 70 -21.93 -7.57 -5.30
C ARG A 70 -22.10 -6.43 -6.31
N PRO A 71 -23.29 -5.82 -6.42
CA PRO A 71 -23.51 -4.70 -7.36
C PRO A 71 -22.82 -3.40 -6.91
N THR A 72 -22.39 -3.34 -5.65
CA THR A 72 -21.68 -2.21 -5.05
C THR A 72 -20.64 -2.72 -4.07
N ILE A 73 -19.51 -2.02 -4.02
CA ILE A 73 -18.60 -2.04 -2.87
C ILE A 73 -18.92 -0.85 -1.96
N ALA A 74 -18.29 -0.77 -0.78
CA ALA A 74 -18.47 0.37 0.09
C ALA A 74 -17.18 0.81 0.79
N LEU A 75 -17.07 2.12 1.03
CA LEU A 75 -16.11 2.70 1.95
C LEU A 75 -16.86 3.16 3.20
N THR A 76 -16.38 2.78 4.38
CA THR A 76 -16.95 3.24 5.65
C THR A 76 -16.01 4.25 6.28
N ARG A 77 -16.46 5.50 6.39
CA ARG A 77 -15.77 6.54 7.15
C ARG A 77 -16.03 6.34 8.63
N ILE A 78 -15.00 6.43 9.48
CA ILE A 78 -15.13 6.38 10.93
C ILE A 78 -14.32 7.50 11.56
N ASP A 79 -14.96 8.27 12.44
CA ASP A 79 -14.27 9.16 13.36
C ASP A 79 -13.63 8.32 14.47
N PRO A 80 -12.29 8.24 14.54
CA PRO A 80 -11.62 7.41 15.54
C PRO A 80 -11.89 7.85 16.98
N ALA A 81 -12.26 9.12 17.23
CA ALA A 81 -12.52 9.63 18.56
C ALA A 81 -13.90 9.17 19.08
N SER A 82 -14.95 9.38 18.29
CA SER A 82 -16.33 9.06 18.68
C SER A 82 -16.79 7.65 18.30
N GLY A 83 -16.17 7.04 17.29
CA GLY A 83 -16.64 5.81 16.64
C GLY A 83 -17.86 6.01 15.73
N ALA A 84 -18.33 7.25 15.55
CA ALA A 84 -19.38 7.56 14.58
C ALA A 84 -18.86 7.36 13.16
N GLY A 85 -19.74 7.00 12.23
CA GLY A 85 -19.33 6.82 10.85
C GLY A 85 -20.47 6.73 9.85
N GLU A 86 -20.08 6.71 8.58
CA GLU A 86 -20.98 6.79 7.43
C GLU A 86 -20.52 5.82 6.33
N LEU A 87 -21.50 5.19 5.68
CA LEU A 87 -21.27 4.30 4.54
C LEU A 87 -21.29 5.09 3.23
N HIS A 88 -20.37 4.81 2.32
CA HIS A 88 -20.34 5.37 0.97
C HIS A 88 -20.21 4.25 -0.05
N ARG A 89 -21.27 3.98 -0.83
CA ARG A 89 -21.25 2.94 -1.87
C ARG A 89 -20.57 3.42 -3.14
N LEU A 90 -19.89 2.50 -3.81
CA LEU A 90 -19.26 2.70 -5.10
C LEU A 90 -19.69 1.58 -6.06
N THR A 91 -19.75 1.87 -7.36
CA THR A 91 -20.09 0.89 -8.39
C THR A 91 -19.05 0.90 -9.50
N TYR A 92 -18.54 -0.28 -9.85
CA TYR A 92 -17.64 -0.47 -10.98
C TYR A 92 -18.36 -0.26 -12.32
N PRO A 93 -17.69 0.28 -13.35
CA PRO A 93 -18.29 0.52 -14.66
C PRO A 93 -18.42 -0.77 -15.50
N ASP A 94 -17.68 -1.83 -15.14
CA ASP A 94 -17.49 -3.06 -15.92
C ASP A 94 -17.93 -4.33 -15.17
N GLY A 95 -18.76 -4.18 -14.14
CA GLY A 95 -19.32 -5.28 -13.34
C GLY A 95 -18.58 -5.50 -12.01
N PRO A 96 -19.06 -6.44 -11.17
CA PRO A 96 -18.47 -6.69 -9.86
C PRO A 96 -17.03 -7.19 -9.92
N HIS A 97 -16.18 -6.70 -9.02
CA HIS A 97 -14.80 -7.16 -8.83
C HIS A 97 -14.50 -7.35 -7.35
N ASP A 98 -13.61 -8.31 -7.11
CA ASP A 98 -12.93 -8.53 -5.83
C ASP A 98 -11.78 -7.52 -5.70
N ALA A 99 -11.74 -6.73 -4.64
CA ALA A 99 -10.68 -5.76 -4.42
C ALA A 99 -10.20 -5.73 -2.97
N GLU A 100 -8.88 -5.63 -2.83
CA GLU A 100 -8.14 -5.94 -1.59
C GLU A 100 -7.20 -4.80 -1.20
N ALA A 101 -7.23 -3.70 -1.96
CA ALA A 101 -6.37 -2.57 -1.71
C ALA A 101 -7.17 -1.28 -1.94
N LEU A 102 -7.19 -0.46 -0.89
CA LEU A 102 -7.65 0.91 -0.93
C LEU A 102 -6.43 1.81 -0.72
N LEU A 103 -6.27 2.82 -1.55
CA LEU A 103 -5.32 3.90 -1.31
C LEU A 103 -6.11 5.21 -1.31
N ILE A 104 -5.68 6.19 -0.54
CA ILE A 104 -6.22 7.55 -0.63
C ILE A 104 -5.06 8.47 -0.99
N ASP A 105 -5.16 9.12 -2.14
CA ASP A 105 -4.10 10.01 -2.60
C ASP A 105 -4.01 11.30 -1.76
N SER A 106 -2.98 12.10 -2.00
CA SER A 106 -2.75 13.35 -1.25
C SER A 106 -3.87 14.38 -1.39
N SER A 107 -4.71 14.27 -2.43
CA SER A 107 -5.86 15.14 -2.68
C SER A 107 -7.16 14.56 -2.10
N GLY A 108 -7.12 13.36 -1.53
CA GLY A 108 -8.28 12.67 -0.95
C GLY A 108 -9.05 11.82 -1.95
N ILE A 109 -8.53 11.53 -3.14
CA ILE A 109 -9.20 10.65 -4.10
C ILE A 109 -8.95 9.20 -3.67
N PRO A 110 -10.00 8.38 -3.45
CA PRO A 110 -9.85 6.97 -3.17
C PRO A 110 -9.53 6.21 -4.46
N ILE A 111 -8.50 5.36 -4.40
CA ILE A 111 -8.06 4.47 -5.46
C ILE A 111 -8.30 3.03 -4.99
N VAL A 112 -9.12 2.29 -5.74
CA VAL A 112 -9.43 0.88 -5.46
C VAL A 112 -8.67 0.01 -6.46
N VAL A 113 -7.98 -1.02 -5.97
CA VAL A 113 -7.20 -1.94 -6.81
C VAL A 113 -7.70 -3.37 -6.64
N THR A 114 -8.05 -4.01 -7.76
CA THR A 114 -8.68 -5.35 -7.75
C THR A 114 -7.66 -6.46 -7.54
N LYS A 115 -8.10 -7.54 -6.88
CA LYS A 115 -7.33 -8.77 -6.70
C LYS A 115 -7.62 -9.71 -7.85
N GLU A 116 -6.60 -9.91 -8.67
CA GLU A 116 -6.64 -10.90 -9.74
C GLU A 116 -5.66 -12.03 -9.42
N ALA A 117 -6.07 -13.28 -9.64
CA ALA A 117 -5.28 -14.47 -9.28
C ALA A 117 -3.88 -14.47 -9.93
N LEU A 118 -3.76 -13.88 -11.13
CA LEU A 118 -2.50 -13.75 -11.86
C LEU A 118 -1.80 -12.39 -11.66
N GLY A 119 -2.37 -11.50 -10.83
CA GLY A 119 -1.78 -10.23 -10.38
C GLY A 119 -1.96 -9.01 -11.27
N VAL A 120 -2.66 -9.12 -12.41
CA VAL A 120 -3.01 -7.97 -13.27
C VAL A 120 -4.26 -7.28 -12.71
N GLY A 121 -4.09 -6.45 -11.68
CA GLY A 121 -5.18 -5.72 -11.03
C GLY A 121 -5.69 -4.54 -11.85
N GLY A 122 -6.99 -4.27 -11.81
CA GLY A 122 -7.56 -3.04 -12.32
C GLY A 122 -7.45 -1.92 -11.28
N VAL A 123 -7.09 -0.72 -11.74
CA VAL A 123 -7.02 0.49 -10.90
C VAL A 123 -8.24 1.34 -11.19
N TYR A 124 -9.02 1.64 -10.16
CA TYR A 124 -10.28 2.37 -10.25
C TYR A 124 -10.29 3.58 -9.32
N ARG A 125 -11.01 4.63 -9.69
CA ARG A 125 -11.30 5.78 -8.83
C ARG A 125 -12.69 6.34 -9.12
N PRO A 126 -13.29 7.15 -8.22
CA PRO A 126 -14.53 7.85 -8.53
C PRO A 126 -14.42 8.69 -9.81
N VAL A 127 -15.48 8.67 -10.63
CA VAL A 127 -15.56 9.53 -11.81
C VAL A 127 -15.32 11.00 -11.44
N GLU A 128 -14.70 11.74 -12.35
CA GLU A 128 -14.35 13.15 -12.16
C GLU A 128 -13.33 13.39 -11.02
N GLY A 129 -12.68 12.35 -10.49
CA GLY A 129 -11.70 12.48 -9.42
C GLY A 129 -12.33 12.92 -8.09
N ARG A 130 -13.58 12.52 -7.82
CA ARG A 130 -14.27 12.86 -6.57
C ARG A 130 -13.49 12.36 -5.35
N THR A 131 -13.35 13.23 -4.36
CA THR A 131 -12.63 12.94 -3.11
C THR A 131 -13.52 12.17 -2.12
N VAL A 132 -12.91 11.55 -1.12
CA VAL A 132 -13.61 10.89 -0.01
C VAL A 132 -14.51 11.84 0.79
N ALA A 133 -14.17 13.13 0.85
CA ALA A 133 -15.00 14.16 1.52
C ALA A 133 -16.30 14.45 0.74
N ASP A 134 -16.28 14.25 -0.58
CA ASP A 134 -17.40 14.57 -1.47
C ASP A 134 -18.25 13.34 -1.84
N LEU A 135 -17.94 12.16 -1.28
CA LEU A 135 -18.72 10.95 -1.54
C LEU A 135 -20.12 11.07 -0.90
N PRO A 136 -21.21 10.90 -1.65
CA PRO A 136 -22.55 10.83 -1.08
C PRO A 136 -22.68 9.64 -0.13
N SER A 137 -23.45 9.83 0.95
CA SER A 137 -23.87 8.77 1.86
C SER A 137 -25.37 8.49 1.65
N PRO A 138 -25.80 7.26 1.29
CA PRO A 138 -24.97 6.07 1.14
C PRO A 138 -24.45 5.82 -0.29
N GLY A 139 -24.61 6.74 -1.25
CA GLY A 139 -24.22 6.55 -2.66
C GLY A 139 -25.28 5.85 -3.54
N PRO A 140 -24.91 5.19 -4.66
CA PRO A 140 -23.55 4.89 -5.10
C PRO A 140 -22.89 6.02 -5.90
N THR A 141 -21.56 6.09 -5.84
CA THR A 141 -20.73 6.85 -6.77
C THR A 141 -20.18 5.92 -7.85
N MET A 142 -20.27 6.34 -9.12
CA MET A 142 -19.69 5.57 -10.21
C MET A 142 -18.16 5.63 -10.16
N LEU A 143 -17.51 4.50 -10.38
CA LEU A 143 -16.07 4.42 -10.60
C LEU A 143 -15.74 4.49 -12.10
N GLU A 144 -14.54 4.95 -12.41
CA GLU A 144 -13.88 4.78 -13.70
C GLU A 144 -12.66 3.88 -13.55
N LYS A 145 -12.39 3.04 -14.54
CA LYS A 145 -11.14 2.29 -14.64
C LYS A 145 -10.09 3.19 -15.26
N VAL A 146 -9.04 3.51 -14.51
CA VAL A 146 -7.97 4.43 -14.94
C VAL A 146 -6.73 3.71 -15.45
N GLY A 147 -6.62 2.40 -15.21
CA GLY A 147 -5.59 1.58 -15.81
C GLY A 147 -5.50 0.19 -15.21
N LEU A 148 -4.33 -0.42 -15.41
CA LEU A 148 -3.96 -1.72 -14.87
C LEU A 148 -2.64 -1.61 -14.14
N VAL A 149 -2.45 -2.47 -13.15
CA VAL A 149 -1.16 -2.70 -12.50
C VAL A 149 -0.82 -4.19 -12.60
N ASP A 150 0.41 -4.51 -13.01
CA ASP A 150 0.85 -5.88 -13.29
C ASP A 150 1.88 -6.32 -12.24
N LEU A 151 1.44 -7.16 -11.31
CA LEU A 151 2.26 -7.74 -10.25
C LEU A 151 2.38 -9.27 -10.42
N PRO A 152 3.47 -9.89 -9.95
CA PRO A 152 3.68 -11.34 -10.02
C PRO A 152 2.88 -12.12 -8.96
N GLY A 153 1.62 -11.75 -8.73
CA GLY A 153 0.73 -12.40 -7.78
C GLY A 153 -0.44 -11.50 -7.34
N PRO A 154 -1.42 -12.07 -6.61
CA PRO A 154 -2.58 -11.33 -6.13
C PRO A 154 -2.17 -10.16 -5.23
N ILE A 155 -2.88 -9.04 -5.39
CA ILE A 155 -2.77 -7.88 -4.52
C ILE A 155 -3.53 -8.16 -3.24
N THR A 156 -2.95 -7.81 -2.09
CA THR A 156 -3.51 -8.10 -0.76
C THR A 156 -3.52 -6.89 0.18
N GLY A 157 -3.15 -5.70 -0.31
CA GLY A 157 -3.15 -4.48 0.49
C GLY A 157 -2.48 -3.31 -0.22
N GLY A 158 -2.89 -2.10 0.15
CA GLY A 158 -2.35 -0.84 -0.35
C GLY A 158 -1.92 0.11 0.77
N ALA A 159 -0.92 0.96 0.51
CA ALA A 159 -0.54 2.01 1.44
C ALA A 159 -0.04 3.25 0.71
N VAL A 160 -0.22 4.42 1.33
CA VAL A 160 0.34 5.70 0.88
C VAL A 160 1.20 6.28 2.00
N SER A 161 2.39 6.81 1.65
CA SER A 161 3.28 7.46 2.61
C SER A 161 2.62 8.69 3.22
N ALA A 162 3.06 9.10 4.41
CA ALA A 162 2.48 10.24 5.13
C ALA A 162 2.50 11.56 4.34
N ASP A 163 3.46 11.74 3.43
CA ASP A 163 3.56 12.92 2.55
C ASP A 163 2.78 12.76 1.23
N GLY A 164 2.14 11.62 1.00
CA GLY A 164 1.34 11.33 -0.19
C GLY A 164 2.14 11.02 -1.44
N LYS A 165 3.47 10.83 -1.34
CA LYS A 165 4.36 10.75 -2.53
C LYS A 165 4.87 9.36 -2.86
N VAL A 166 4.60 8.37 -2.02
CA VAL A 166 4.95 6.97 -2.29
C VAL A 166 3.71 6.12 -2.07
N ALA A 167 3.35 5.35 -3.09
CA ALA A 167 2.38 4.26 -2.94
C ALA A 167 3.12 2.93 -2.76
N ALA A 168 2.53 2.04 -1.99
CA ALA A 168 2.91 0.65 -1.92
C ALA A 168 1.71 -0.22 -2.29
N LEU A 169 1.94 -1.23 -3.13
CA LEU A 169 1.04 -2.37 -3.25
C LEU A 169 1.73 -3.61 -2.74
N ARG A 170 0.96 -4.46 -2.08
CA ARG A 170 1.45 -5.70 -1.51
C ARG A 170 0.93 -6.92 -2.28
N THR A 171 1.79 -7.93 -2.42
CA THR A 171 1.38 -9.33 -2.58
C THR A 171 1.74 -10.14 -1.32
N TYR A 172 1.34 -11.41 -1.27
CA TYR A 172 1.66 -12.28 -0.13
C TYR A 172 3.13 -12.28 0.31
N SER A 173 4.08 -12.10 -0.62
CA SER A 173 5.52 -12.19 -0.36
C SER A 173 6.31 -10.92 -0.62
N ASP A 174 5.75 -9.92 -1.29
CA ASP A 174 6.49 -8.77 -1.80
C ASP A 174 5.70 -7.47 -1.63
N ALA A 175 6.41 -6.35 -1.51
CA ALA A 175 5.86 -5.02 -1.68
C ALA A 175 6.42 -4.39 -2.97
N PHE A 176 5.62 -3.55 -3.61
CA PHE A 176 5.94 -2.82 -4.82
C PHE A 176 5.74 -1.35 -4.56
N LEU A 177 6.83 -0.58 -4.60
CA LEU A 177 6.80 0.85 -4.32
C LEU A 177 6.73 1.68 -5.61
N TYR A 178 5.93 2.74 -5.57
CA TYR A 178 5.69 3.63 -6.70
C TYR A 178 5.93 5.07 -6.26
N TRP A 179 6.82 5.76 -6.98
CA TRP A 179 7.07 7.19 -6.77
C TRP A 179 5.97 8.03 -7.43
N ALA A 180 5.27 8.84 -6.64
CA ALA A 180 4.18 9.72 -7.04
C ALA A 180 4.52 11.17 -6.62
N PRO A 181 5.47 11.85 -7.28
CA PRO A 181 5.98 13.16 -6.83
C PRO A 181 4.91 14.24 -6.72
N GLU A 182 3.93 14.18 -7.62
CA GLU A 182 2.77 15.10 -7.70
C GLU A 182 1.57 14.60 -6.87
N GLY A 183 1.72 13.49 -6.16
CA GLY A 183 0.67 12.88 -5.34
C GLY A 183 -0.45 12.19 -6.12
N ASP A 184 -0.33 12.03 -7.46
CA ASP A 184 -1.26 11.25 -8.28
C ASP A 184 -0.90 9.76 -8.21
N ILE A 185 -1.51 9.07 -7.25
CA ILE A 185 -1.25 7.66 -6.97
C ILE A 185 -1.76 6.77 -8.13
N ALA A 186 -2.91 7.08 -8.71
CA ALA A 186 -3.44 6.31 -9.85
C ALA A 186 -2.49 6.35 -11.05
N ALA A 187 -1.96 7.53 -11.39
CA ALA A 187 -0.97 7.67 -12.44
C ALA A 187 0.31 6.90 -12.10
N ALA A 188 0.80 6.98 -10.86
CA ALA A 188 2.00 6.26 -10.45
C ALA A 188 1.84 4.73 -10.61
N LEU A 189 0.73 4.17 -10.13
CA LEU A 189 0.44 2.72 -10.23
C LEU A 189 0.31 2.22 -11.68
N THR A 190 -0.17 3.07 -12.58
CA THR A 190 -0.46 2.70 -13.98
C THR A 190 0.65 3.06 -14.96
N SER A 191 1.67 3.81 -14.52
CA SER A 191 2.76 4.31 -15.38
C SER A 191 3.90 3.31 -15.59
N GLY A 192 3.99 2.24 -14.81
CA GLY A 192 5.09 1.29 -14.96
C GLY A 192 5.20 0.27 -13.84
N ARG A 193 6.39 -0.34 -13.74
CA ARG A 193 6.68 -1.38 -12.74
C ARG A 193 7.17 -0.74 -11.46
N GLY A 194 6.50 -1.03 -10.34
CA GLY A 194 6.96 -0.62 -9.01
C GLY A 194 8.31 -1.24 -8.65
N PHE A 195 9.03 -0.58 -7.75
CA PHE A 195 10.26 -1.10 -7.16
C PHE A 195 9.91 -2.23 -6.19
N ARG A 196 10.34 -3.45 -6.52
CA ARG A 196 10.02 -4.66 -5.76
C ARG A 196 10.91 -4.82 -4.54
N ILE A 197 10.30 -5.11 -3.40
CA ILE A 197 10.95 -5.45 -2.14
C ILE A 197 10.41 -6.81 -1.68
N ALA A 198 11.31 -7.74 -1.39
CA ALA A 198 10.93 -9.00 -0.76
C ALA A 198 10.58 -8.74 0.72
N LEU A 199 9.42 -9.20 1.15
CA LEU A 199 8.98 -9.06 2.55
C LEU A 199 9.49 -10.22 3.41
N PRO A 200 9.63 -10.01 4.73
CA PRO A 200 9.88 -11.12 5.65
C PRO A 200 8.83 -12.22 5.50
N ARG A 201 9.24 -13.48 5.70
CA ARG A 201 8.32 -14.61 5.59
C ARG A 201 7.20 -14.48 6.60
N GLN A 202 5.98 -14.65 6.12
CA GLN A 202 4.74 -14.62 6.89
C GLN A 202 3.86 -15.80 6.45
N PRO A 203 3.04 -16.37 7.35
CA PRO A 203 2.09 -17.41 6.97
C PRO A 203 1.16 -16.99 5.82
N GLN A 204 0.60 -15.78 5.89
CA GLN A 204 -0.26 -15.19 4.86
C GLN A 204 -0.19 -13.66 4.97
N GLY A 205 0.52 -13.04 4.05
CA GLY A 205 0.84 -11.61 4.12
C GLY A 205 -0.19 -10.70 3.46
N GLU A 206 -0.83 -9.82 4.23
CA GLU A 206 -1.95 -8.99 3.74
C GLU A 206 -1.82 -7.52 4.14
N ALA A 207 -1.83 -7.22 5.44
CA ALA A 207 -1.79 -5.82 5.86
C ALA A 207 -0.45 -5.11 5.54
N ILE A 208 -0.51 -3.90 4.99
CA ILE A 208 0.63 -3.02 4.75
C ILE A 208 0.28 -1.56 5.09
N ALA A 209 1.19 -0.83 5.73
CA ALA A 209 1.04 0.61 5.95
C ALA A 209 2.40 1.30 5.93
N PHE A 210 2.42 2.60 5.62
CA PHE A 210 3.56 3.43 5.97
C PHE A 210 3.43 3.94 7.41
N ASP A 211 4.54 3.94 8.14
CA ASP A 211 4.67 4.77 9.34
C ASP A 211 5.10 6.20 8.97
N ARG A 212 5.05 7.09 9.96
CA ARG A 212 5.43 8.51 9.83
C ARG A 212 6.90 8.74 9.47
N ASP A 213 7.76 7.75 9.67
CA ASP A 213 9.20 7.84 9.42
C ASP A 213 9.58 7.20 8.06
N GLY A 214 8.59 6.83 7.23
CA GLY A 214 8.81 6.24 5.91
C GLY A 214 9.04 4.72 5.93
N GLY A 215 8.91 4.07 7.10
CA GLY A 215 8.97 2.62 7.24
C GLY A 215 7.69 1.95 6.77
N LEU A 216 7.80 0.72 6.23
CA LEU A 216 6.65 -0.14 5.95
C LEU A 216 6.34 -1.03 7.15
N VAL A 217 5.17 -0.84 7.74
CA VAL A 217 4.54 -1.75 8.71
C VAL A 217 3.85 -2.86 7.94
N ILE A 218 4.09 -4.11 8.34
CA ILE A 218 3.69 -5.31 7.60
C ILE A 218 3.02 -6.28 8.57
N GLY A 219 1.80 -6.69 8.24
CA GLY A 219 1.00 -7.66 9.00
C GLY A 219 0.81 -8.98 8.26
N SER A 220 0.30 -9.98 9.00
CA SER A 220 0.01 -11.31 8.48
C SER A 220 -1.18 -11.89 9.21
N GLU A 221 -1.91 -12.72 8.47
CA GLU A 221 -2.92 -13.60 9.02
C GLU A 221 -2.29 -14.92 9.48
N SER A 222 -2.98 -15.60 10.40
CA SER A 222 -2.61 -16.93 10.84
C SER A 222 -3.82 -17.66 11.45
N THR A 223 -3.99 -18.92 11.10
CA THR A 223 -4.98 -19.83 11.72
C THR A 223 -4.62 -20.26 13.15
N GLY A 224 -3.68 -19.58 13.82
CA GLY A 224 -3.16 -19.98 15.12
C GLY A 224 -2.53 -18.84 15.92
N ALA A 225 -1.20 -18.78 15.94
CA ALA A 225 -0.47 -17.84 16.79
C ALA A 225 -0.53 -16.42 16.22
N LEU A 226 -0.68 -15.43 17.12
CA LEU A 226 -0.56 -14.01 16.77
C LEU A 226 0.77 -13.76 16.07
N GLN A 227 0.71 -13.18 14.88
CA GLN A 227 1.90 -12.75 14.16
C GLN A 227 2.28 -11.34 14.60
N PRO A 228 3.57 -11.07 14.85
CA PRO A 228 4.01 -9.71 15.15
C PRO A 228 3.88 -8.83 13.90
N LEU A 229 3.54 -7.55 14.12
CA LEU A 229 3.79 -6.53 13.11
C LEU A 229 5.31 -6.39 12.91
N GLN A 230 5.74 -6.35 11.65
CA GLN A 230 7.13 -6.16 11.27
C GLN A 230 7.29 -4.80 10.62
N VAL A 231 8.45 -4.17 10.78
CA VAL A 231 8.74 -2.86 10.17
C VAL A 231 10.00 -2.94 9.33
N LEU A 232 9.87 -2.63 8.04
CA LEU A 232 10.99 -2.37 7.13
C LEU A 232 11.25 -0.87 7.12
N ARG A 233 12.31 -0.43 7.79
CA ARG A 233 12.64 1.01 7.94
C ARG A 233 13.06 1.63 6.61
N ASN A 234 12.78 2.93 6.45
CA ASN A 234 13.22 3.76 5.31
C ASN A 234 12.85 3.13 3.96
N ALA A 235 11.65 2.56 3.88
CA ALA A 235 11.22 1.86 2.69
C ALA A 235 10.90 2.84 1.55
N ASP A 236 10.29 3.98 1.87
CA ASP A 236 9.93 5.01 0.91
C ASP A 236 11.16 5.66 0.23
N ASP A 237 12.26 5.82 0.95
CA ASP A 237 13.56 6.29 0.42
C ASP A 237 14.06 5.47 -0.78
N LEU A 238 13.65 4.21 -0.91
CA LEU A 238 14.09 3.32 -2.00
C LEU A 238 13.61 3.76 -3.39
N VAL A 239 12.54 4.57 -3.45
CA VAL A 239 11.99 5.09 -4.72
C VAL A 239 12.07 6.60 -4.83
N ARG A 240 12.46 7.28 -3.76
CA ARG A 240 12.71 8.73 -3.80
C ARG A 240 14.00 8.99 -4.58
N PRO A 241 14.04 10.03 -5.43
CA PRO A 241 15.31 10.50 -5.97
C PRO A 241 16.27 10.81 -4.83
N ALA A 242 17.52 10.38 -4.93
CA ALA A 242 18.54 10.80 -3.97
C ALA A 242 18.65 12.33 -4.01
N ASP A 243 18.55 12.99 -2.85
CA ASP A 243 18.93 14.39 -2.74
C ASP A 243 20.41 14.50 -3.10
N HIS A 244 20.70 14.85 -4.35
CA HIS A 244 22.02 15.25 -4.77
C HIS A 244 22.33 16.63 -4.19
N THR A 245 22.54 16.69 -2.87
CA THR A 245 23.41 17.72 -2.33
C THR A 245 24.83 17.27 -2.66
N GLU A 246 25.27 17.59 -3.87
CA GLU A 246 26.69 17.52 -4.22
C GLU A 246 27.44 18.31 -3.12
N PRO A 247 28.39 17.69 -2.37
CA PRO A 247 29.18 18.45 -1.43
C PRO A 247 29.84 19.57 -2.22
N ALA A 248 29.53 20.82 -1.86
CA ALA A 248 30.13 21.99 -2.50
C ALA A 248 31.64 21.75 -2.55
N ALA A 249 32.18 21.58 -3.76
CA ALA A 249 33.59 21.40 -3.97
C ALA A 249 34.28 22.62 -3.34
N SER A 250 34.94 22.41 -2.20
CA SER A 250 35.76 23.44 -1.59
C SER A 250 36.88 23.73 -2.57
N SER A 251 36.79 24.86 -3.27
CA SER A 251 37.88 25.41 -4.06
C SER A 251 38.97 25.85 -3.09
N SER A 252 39.83 24.91 -2.70
CA SER A 252 41.14 25.25 -2.15
C SER A 252 42.08 25.43 -3.32
N GLY A 253 42.42 26.70 -3.59
CA GLY A 253 43.46 27.06 -4.51
C GLY A 253 44.84 26.62 -4.01
N ASP A 254 45.68 26.28 -4.99
CA ASP A 254 47.14 26.44 -5.00
C ASP A 254 48.02 25.53 -4.10
N ARG A 255 48.65 24.51 -4.71
CA ARG A 255 50.06 24.56 -5.17
C ARG A 255 50.60 23.21 -5.65
N ASN A 256 51.20 23.23 -6.84
CA ASN A 256 52.32 22.42 -7.35
C ASN A 256 52.52 21.00 -6.81
N GLY A 257 52.23 20.00 -7.65
CA GLY A 257 52.72 18.63 -7.48
C GLY A 257 52.49 17.80 -8.74
N LEU A 258 53.47 17.82 -9.64
CA LEU A 258 53.59 16.91 -10.78
C LEU A 258 53.64 15.46 -10.29
N VAL A 259 52.66 14.63 -10.66
CA VAL A 259 52.82 13.17 -10.67
C VAL A 259 52.29 12.63 -12.00
N ILE A 260 53.21 12.02 -12.75
CA ILE A 260 53.01 11.34 -14.03
C ILE A 260 52.65 9.88 -13.76
N GLY A 261 51.73 9.33 -14.55
CA GLY A 261 51.56 7.89 -14.78
C GLY A 261 50.24 7.33 -14.25
N GLY A 262 49.46 6.52 -14.97
CA GLY A 262 49.61 5.97 -16.31
C GLY A 262 48.27 5.32 -16.71
N ILE A 263 48.07 5.20 -18.02
CA ILE A 263 46.93 4.53 -18.65
C ILE A 263 47.05 3.03 -18.40
N ALA A 264 45.99 2.38 -17.91
CA ALA A 264 45.81 0.93 -18.05
C ALA A 264 44.32 0.61 -18.23
N ALA A 265 44.02 0.09 -19.42
CA ALA A 265 42.71 -0.37 -19.85
C ALA A 265 42.45 -1.83 -19.45
N ALA A 266 41.16 -2.14 -19.29
CA ALA A 266 40.47 -3.43 -19.49
C ALA A 266 40.84 -4.62 -18.57
N VAL A 267 39.81 -5.35 -18.11
CA VAL A 267 39.38 -6.63 -18.68
C VAL A 267 38.08 -7.06 -17.97
N VAL A 268 37.02 -7.31 -18.76
CA VAL A 268 35.82 -8.05 -18.35
C VAL A 268 36.04 -9.51 -18.75
N VAL A 269 35.92 -10.45 -17.80
CA VAL A 269 35.80 -11.89 -18.11
C VAL A 269 34.42 -12.36 -17.69
N ALA A 270 33.59 -12.69 -18.68
CA ALA A 270 32.37 -13.47 -18.51
C ALA A 270 32.73 -14.96 -18.47
N ALA A 271 32.28 -15.67 -17.43
CA ALA A 271 32.36 -17.13 -17.37
C ALA A 271 30.97 -17.72 -17.68
N ILE A 272 30.85 -18.33 -18.86
CA ILE A 272 29.76 -19.24 -19.21
C ILE A 272 30.16 -20.63 -18.72
N VAL A 273 29.35 -21.26 -17.89
CA VAL A 273 29.41 -22.70 -17.65
C VAL A 273 28.07 -23.31 -18.00
N ALA A 274 28.03 -23.97 -19.16
CA ALA A 274 27.01 -24.93 -19.52
C ALA A 274 27.33 -26.27 -18.86
N TRP A 275 26.34 -26.93 -18.26
CA TRP A 275 26.43 -28.36 -18.00
C TRP A 275 25.17 -29.09 -18.46
N ARG A 276 25.40 -30.07 -19.32
CA ARG A 276 24.44 -30.98 -19.95
C ARG A 276 24.16 -32.14 -19.00
N GLY A 277 22.92 -32.60 -19.00
CA GLY A 277 22.47 -33.73 -18.19
C GLY A 277 23.02 -35.09 -18.60
N PHE A 278 22.68 -36.08 -17.79
CA PHE A 278 22.74 -37.49 -18.12
C PHE A 278 21.57 -38.22 -17.43
N ARG A 279 20.77 -38.89 -18.27
CA ARG A 279 19.97 -40.11 -18.09
C ARG A 279 19.00 -40.23 -16.93
#